data_AF-A0A7K4I907-F1
#
_entry.id   AF-A0A7K4I907-F1
#
_cell.length_a   1.000
_cell.length_b   1.000
_cell.length_c   1.000
_cell.angle_alpha   90.00
_cell.angle_beta   90.00
_cell.angle_gamma   90.00
#
_symmetry.space_group_name_H-M   'P 1'
#
loop_
_entity.id
_entity.type
_entity.pdbx_description
1 polymer ?
#
loop_
_entity_poly.entity_id
_entity_poly.type
_entity_poly.pdbx_seq_one_letter_code
_entity_poly.pdbx_strand_id
1 'polypeptide(L)'
;MFGLGWPELVLILAIILLIFGGSRLKDLAKGVGESIREFKRASSEPNPKEKEEKEEVIKAAKKMGISTEGKDVHQILAEMNAQLGEKKV
;
A
#
# COMPACT_ATOMS: atom_id res chain seq x y z
N MET A 1 -8.24 -16.89 -38.95
CA MET A 1 -7.55 -17.70 -37.93
C MET A 1 -8.25 -17.46 -36.62
N PHE A 2 -8.64 -18.52 -35.90
CA PHE A 2 -9.53 -18.51 -34.73
C PHE A 2 -9.11 -17.48 -33.68
N GLY A 3 -9.82 -16.35 -33.61
CA GLY A 3 -9.76 -15.43 -32.49
C GLY A 3 -10.76 -15.90 -31.45
N LEU A 4 -10.31 -16.15 -30.22
CA LEU A 4 -11.23 -16.33 -29.09
C LEU A 4 -11.94 -14.99 -28.89
N GLY A 5 -13.17 -14.91 -29.39
CA GLY A 5 -14.03 -13.76 -29.20
C GLY A 5 -14.69 -13.79 -27.83
N TRP A 6 -15.39 -12.70 -27.54
CA TRP A 6 -16.29 -12.63 -26.39
C TRP A 6 -17.30 -13.80 -26.33
N PRO A 7 -17.93 -14.25 -27.44
CA PRO A 7 -18.86 -15.36 -27.41
C PRO A 7 -18.23 -16.68 -26.95
N GLU A 8 -17.04 -17.01 -27.43
CA GLU A 8 -16.32 -18.24 -27.09
C GLU A 8 -15.92 -18.26 -25.61
N LEU A 9 -15.46 -17.11 -25.07
CA LEU A 9 -15.13 -16.98 -23.64
C LEU A 9 -16.35 -17.17 -22.75
N VAL A 10 -17.51 -16.61 -23.12
CA VAL A 10 -18.76 -16.78 -22.37
C VAL A 10 -19.22 -18.23 -22.40
N LEU A 11 -19.09 -18.92 -23.54
CA LEU A 11 -19.43 -20.34 -23.66
C LEU A 11 -18.55 -21.22 -22.75
N ILE A 12 -17.24 -20.99 -22.75
CA ILE A 12 -16.29 -21.70 -21.86
C ILE A 12 -16.64 -21.42 -20.39
N LEU A 13 -16.90 -20.16 -20.04
CA LEU A 13 -17.30 -19.76 -18.69
C LEU A 13 -18.61 -20.44 -18.26
N ALA A 14 -19.59 -20.56 -19.17
CA ALA A 14 -20.85 -21.24 -18.91
C ALA A 14 -20.63 -22.74 -18.62
N ILE A 15 -19.74 -23.41 -19.36
CA ILE A 15 -19.40 -24.82 -19.10
C ILE A 15 -18.74 -24.99 -17.72
N ILE A 16 -17.78 -24.11 -17.38
CA ILE A 16 -17.13 -24.11 -16.06
C ILE A 16 -18.17 -23.89 -14.96
N LEU A 17 -19.07 -22.93 -15.14
CA LEU A 17 -20.17 -22.66 -14.21
C LEU A 17 -21.13 -23.84 -14.08
N LEU A 18 -21.32 -24.65 -15.12
CA LEU A 18 -22.21 -25.82 -15.08
C LEU A 18 -21.57 -26.98 -14.30
N ILE A 19 -20.26 -27.17 -14.43
CA ILE A 19 -19.50 -28.19 -13.69
C ILE A 19 -19.30 -27.80 -12.22
N PHE A 20 -18.83 -26.58 -11.97
CA PHE A 20 -18.50 -26.11 -10.62
C PHE A 20 -19.69 -25.49 -9.89
N GLY A 21 -20.73 -25.05 -10.61
CA GLY A 21 -21.83 -24.28 -10.06
C GLY A 21 -21.44 -22.82 -9.77
N GLY A 22 -22.43 -21.93 -9.75
CA GLY A 22 -22.22 -20.52 -9.38
C GLY A 22 -21.79 -20.33 -7.91
N SER A 23 -22.13 -21.27 -7.02
CA SER A 23 -21.79 -21.19 -5.60
C SER A 23 -20.29 -21.36 -5.35
N ARG A 24 -19.64 -22.34 -5.99
CA ARG A 24 -18.19 -22.58 -5.79
C ARG A 24 -17.33 -21.43 -6.31
N LEU A 25 -17.72 -20.83 -7.43
CA LEU A 25 -17.04 -19.63 -7.93
C LEU A 25 -17.17 -18.45 -6.96
N LYS A 26 -18.35 -18.26 -6.34
CA LYS A 26 -18.57 -17.23 -5.32
C LYS A 26 -17.72 -17.46 -4.07
N ASP A 27 -17.61 -18.71 -3.61
CA ASP A 27 -16.82 -19.05 -2.42
C ASP A 27 -15.32 -18.83 -2.67
N LEU A 28 -14.82 -19.22 -3.84
CA LEU A 28 -13.44 -18.94 -4.26
C LEU A 28 -13.17 -17.45 -4.38
N ALA A 29 -14.07 -16.68 -5.01
CA ALA A 29 -13.92 -15.24 -5.15
C ALA A 29 -13.90 -14.53 -3.79
N LYS A 30 -14.73 -14.96 -2.82
CA LYS A 30 -14.71 -14.45 -1.45
C LYS A 30 -13.36 -14.70 -0.78
N GLY A 31 -12.86 -15.95 -0.80
CA GLY A 31 -11.59 -16.29 -0.16
C GLY A 31 -10.39 -15.56 -0.76
N VAL A 32 -10.34 -15.44 -2.09
CA VAL A 32 -9.29 -14.68 -2.79
C VAL A 32 -9.42 -13.18 -2.49
N GLY A 33 -10.64 -12.63 -2.49
CA GLY A 33 -10.89 -11.22 -2.21
C GLY A 33 -10.49 -10.82 -0.79
N GLU A 34 -10.79 -11.67 0.21
CA GLU A 34 -10.36 -11.49 1.59
C GLU A 34 -8.83 -11.52 1.71
N SER A 35 -8.18 -12.50 1.08
CA SER A 35 -6.72 -12.63 1.08
C SER A 35 -6.03 -11.40 0.48
N ILE A 36 -6.52 -10.90 -0.67
CA ILE A 36 -5.99 -9.69 -1.31
C ILE A 36 -6.22 -8.46 -0.41
N ARG A 37 -7.38 -8.36 0.24
CA ARG A 37 -7.70 -7.25 1.14
C ARG A 37 -6.77 -7.22 2.34
N GLU A 38 -6.52 -8.36 2.97
CA GLU A 38 -5.59 -8.48 4.09
C GLU A 38 -4.15 -8.20 3.65
N PHE A 39 -3.72 -8.74 2.51
CA PHE A 39 -2.40 -8.46 1.95
C PHE A 39 -2.18 -6.96 1.69
N LYS A 40 -3.19 -6.28 1.13
CA LYS A 40 -3.13 -4.83 0.91
C LYS A 40 -3.06 -4.06 2.22
N ARG A 41 -3.81 -4.46 3.25
CA ARG A 41 -3.78 -3.84 4.59
C ARG A 41 -2.41 -4.01 5.23
N ALA A 42 -1.89 -5.23 5.28
CA ALA A 42 -0.56 -5.53 5.81
C ALA A 42 0.54 -4.75 5.06
N SER A 43 0.39 -4.55 3.75
CA SER A 43 1.35 -3.78 2.94
C SER A 43 1.20 -2.25 3.09
N SER A 44 0.04 -1.76 3.57
CA SER A 44 -0.24 -0.32 3.69
C SER A 44 -0.16 0.20 5.13
N GLU A 45 -0.12 -0.69 6.13
CA GLU A 45 0.10 -0.29 7.52
C GLU A 45 1.57 0.12 7.69
N PRO A 46 1.85 1.38 8.10
CA PRO A 46 3.20 1.81 8.37
C PRO A 46 3.78 0.95 9.47
N ASN A 47 5.01 0.47 9.29
CA ASN A 47 5.70 -0.36 10.26
C ASN A 47 5.68 0.37 11.63
N PRO A 48 5.40 -0.28 12.77
CA PRO A 48 5.35 0.40 14.07
C PRO A 48 6.60 1.23 14.35
N LYS A 49 7.77 0.71 13.93
CA LYS A 49 9.05 1.41 13.96
C LYS A 49 9.06 2.72 13.18
N GLU A 50 8.41 2.76 12.02
CA GLU A 50 8.32 3.93 11.15
C GLU A 50 7.35 5.00 11.72
N LYS A 51 6.34 4.58 12.49
CA LYS A 51 5.47 5.52 13.23
C LYS A 51 6.22 6.13 14.42
N GLU A 52 6.98 5.33 15.16
CA GLU A 52 7.81 5.80 16.27
C GLU A 52 8.91 6.75 15.78
N GLU A 53 9.61 6.41 14.69
CA GLU A 53 10.63 7.28 14.08
C GLU A 53 10.03 8.61 13.59
N LYS A 54 8.85 8.57 12.96
CA LYS A 54 8.15 9.79 12.53
C LYS A 54 7.75 10.67 13.72
N GLU A 55 7.29 10.08 14.83
CA GLU A 55 6.98 10.84 16.04
C GLU A 55 8.23 11.44 16.70
N GLU A 56 9.34 10.72 16.74
CA GLU A 56 10.60 11.22 17.31
C GLU A 56 11.19 12.36 16.47
N VAL A 57 11.17 12.24 15.14
CA VAL A 57 11.61 13.29 14.21
C VAL A 57 10.73 14.54 14.33
N ILE A 58 9.41 14.38 14.45
CA ILE A 58 8.47 15.50 14.66
C ILE A 58 8.71 16.16 16.03
N LYS A 59 8.94 15.39 17.09
CA LYS A 59 9.27 15.92 18.43
C LYS A 59 10.60 16.67 18.44
N ALA A 60 11.61 16.17 17.73
CA ALA A 60 12.92 16.83 17.58
C ALA A 60 12.80 18.15 16.79
N ALA A 61 12.11 18.14 15.65
CA ALA A 61 11.86 19.34 14.83
C ALA A 61 11.13 20.44 15.61
N LYS A 62 10.11 20.05 16.41
CA LYS A 62 9.33 20.97 17.25
C LYS A 62 10.16 21.57 18.39
N LYS A 63 11.08 20.80 18.98
CA LYS A 63 12.03 21.31 20.01
C LYS A 63 13.08 22.27 19.44
N MET A 64 13.39 22.16 18.15
CA MET A 64 14.34 23.04 17.46
C MET A 64 13.67 24.27 16.80
N GLY A 65 12.36 24.47 16.99
CA GLY A 65 11.64 25.63 16.46
C GLY A 65 11.34 25.56 14.95
N ILE A 66 11.45 24.38 14.33
CA ILE A 66 11.16 24.16 12.92
C ILE A 66 9.65 23.96 12.75
N SER A 67 9.00 24.80 11.92
CA SER A 67 7.58 24.65 11.60
C SER A 67 7.35 23.37 10.79
N THR A 68 6.58 22.44 11.35
CA THR A 68 6.23 21.15 10.72
C THR A 68 5.01 21.25 9.80
N GLU A 69 4.48 22.45 9.56
CA GLU A 69 3.32 22.65 8.68
C GLU A 69 3.76 22.71 7.22
N GLY A 70 3.38 21.70 6.44
CA GLY A 70 3.50 21.69 4.97
C GLY A 70 4.75 21.08 4.36
N LYS A 71 5.65 20.46 5.16
CA LYS A 71 6.85 19.76 4.66
C LYS A 71 6.82 18.27 4.94
N ASP A 72 7.26 17.49 3.96
CA ASP A 72 7.39 16.02 4.06
C ASP A 72 8.56 15.63 4.99
N VAL A 73 8.48 14.46 5.64
CA VAL A 73 9.50 13.98 6.60
C VAL A 73 10.89 13.92 5.94
N HIS A 74 10.96 13.60 4.65
CA HIS A 74 12.22 13.60 3.91
C HIS A 74 12.85 15.01 3.74
N GLN A 75 12.04 16.06 3.69
CA GLN A 75 12.52 17.44 3.56
C GLN A 75 13.04 17.99 4.89
N ILE A 76 12.37 17.63 5.99
CA ILE A 76 12.79 18.03 7.34
C ILE A 76 14.12 17.37 7.71
N LEU A 77 14.31 16.10 7.35
CA LEU A 77 15.57 15.38 7.56
C LEU A 77 16.72 15.93 6.71
N ALA A 78 16.44 16.33 5.46
CA ALA A 78 17.43 16.96 4.59
C ALA A 78 17.88 18.34 5.12
N GLU A 79 16.95 19.17 5.59
CA GLU A 79 17.26 20.48 6.19
C GLU A 79 17.96 20.36 7.55
N MET A 80 17.59 19.39 8.39
CA MET A 80 18.30 19.11 9.65
C MET A 80 19.76 18.70 9.42
N ASN A 81 20.02 17.84 8.43
CA ASN A 81 21.39 17.44 8.10
C ASN A 81 22.20 18.58 7.48
N ALA A 82 21.58 19.46 6.68
CA ALA A 82 22.25 20.63 6.12
C ALA A 82 22.69 21.63 7.21
N GLN A 83 21.85 21.88 8.23
CA GLN A 83 22.21 22.76 9.35
C GLN A 83 23.29 22.17 10.29
N LEU A 84 23.39 20.83 10.37
CA LEU A 84 24.42 20.16 11.16
C LEU A 84 25.79 20.07 10.42
N GLY A 85 25.79 20.19 9.09
CA GLY A 85 27.01 20.19 8.27
C GLY A 85 27.84 21.47 8.37
N GLU A 86 27.21 22.64 8.43
CA GLU A 86 27.94 23.92 8.53
C GLU A 86 28.54 24.20 9.92
N LYS A 87 28.04 23.56 10.98
CA LYS A 87 28.53 23.82 12.35
C LYS A 87 29.79 23.02 12.73
N LYS A 88 30.37 22.27 11.78
CA LYS A 88 31.54 21.40 11.98
C LYS A 88 32.77 21.78 11.14
N VAL A 89 32.74 22.92 10.44
CA VAL A 89 33.91 23.51 9.75
C VAL A 89 34.32 24.80 10.44
#